data_AF-A0A392SXJ1-F1
#
_entry.id   AF-A0A392SXJ1-F1
#
_cell.length_a   1.000
_cell.length_b   1.000
_cell.length_c   1.000
_cell.angle_alpha   90.00
_cell.angle_beta   90.00
_cell.angle_gamma   90.00
#
_symmetry.space_group_name_H-M   'P 1'
#
loop_
_entity.id
_entity.type
_entity.pdbx_description
1 polymer ?
#
loop_
_entity_poly.entity_id
_entity_poly.type
_entity_poly.pdbx_seq_one_letter_code
_entity_poly.pdbx_strand_id
1 'polypeptide(L)' 'MKYNTRVIPRKFKEGDLVLKRPMGRDKGGKMTANWEGPFRIHEAFEGGAYRLETRKTKSCRGHGTSPT' A
#
# COMPACT_ATOMS: atom_id res chain seq x y z
N MET A 1 -13.03 8.84 -25.54
CA MET A 1 -11.95 8.01 -24.92
C MET A 1 -12.49 7.44 -23.61
N LYS A 2 -12.55 6.11 -23.45
CA LYS A 2 -12.97 5.49 -22.16
C LYS A 2 -11.76 5.42 -21.23
N TYR A 3 -11.87 6.01 -20.04
CA TYR A 3 -10.86 5.88 -18.98
C TYR A 3 -10.93 4.47 -18.35
N ASN A 4 -9.82 3.97 -17.82
CA ASN A 4 -9.73 2.72 -17.05
C ASN A 4 -10.04 1.39 -17.77
N THR A 5 -9.89 1.31 -19.10
CA THR A 5 -10.10 0.04 -19.85
C THR A 5 -9.13 -1.08 -19.47
N ARG A 6 -8.03 -0.77 -18.80
CA ARG A 6 -6.99 -1.73 -18.36
C ARG A 6 -7.10 -2.13 -16.89
N VAL A 7 -8.07 -1.58 -16.15
CA VAL A 7 -8.24 -1.91 -14.74
C VAL A 7 -9.00 -3.23 -14.65
N ILE A 8 -8.33 -4.28 -14.15
CA ILE A 8 -8.94 -5.58 -13.89
C ILE A 8 -9.29 -5.64 -12.39
N PRO A 9 -10.59 -5.71 -12.03
CA PRO A 9 -10.98 -5.87 -10.64
C PRO A 9 -10.44 -7.19 -10.08
N ARG A 10 -9.78 -7.13 -8.92
CA ARG A 10 -9.27 -8.30 -8.21
C ARG A 10 -9.92 -8.38 -6.84
N LYS A 11 -10.44 -9.56 -6.49
CA LYS A 11 -10.87 -9.86 -5.11
C LYS A 11 -9.66 -10.36 -4.34
N PHE A 12 -9.44 -9.80 -3.16
CA PHE A 12 -8.43 -10.28 -2.24
C PHE A 12 -9.06 -11.15 -1.15
N LYS A 13 -8.24 -11.99 -0.52
CA LYS A 13 -8.66 -12.88 0.56
C LYS A 13 -7.86 -12.58 1.82
N GLU A 14 -8.39 -13.03 2.96
CA GLU A 14 -7.63 -13.05 4.20
C GLU A 14 -6.28 -13.74 4.00
N GLY A 15 -5.23 -13.13 4.53
CA GLY A 15 -3.86 -13.58 4.41
C GLY A 15 -3.08 -12.96 3.25
N ASP A 16 -3.73 -12.40 2.24
CA ASP A 16 -3.06 -11.76 1.10
C ASP A 16 -2.25 -10.53 1.55
N LEU A 17 -1.14 -10.28 0.86
CA LEU A 17 -0.35 -9.06 1.03
C LEU A 17 -0.77 -7.99 0.01
N VAL A 18 -0.99 -6.77 0.50
CA VAL A 18 -1.43 -5.63 -0.30
C VAL A 18 -0.67 -4.36 0.07
N LEU A 19 -0.52 -3.45 -0.90
CA LEU A 19 -0.03 -2.09 -0.66
C LEU A 19 -1.22 -1.15 -0.52
N LYS A 20 -1.15 -0.18 0.40
CA LYS A 20 -2.20 0.85 0.53
C LYS A 20 -1.72 2.17 -0.05
N ARG A 21 -2.58 2.87 -0.79
CA ARG A 21 -2.31 4.24 -1.22
C ARG A 21 -2.87 5.20 -0.16
N PRO A 22 -2.06 6.09 0.43
CA PRO A 22 -2.59 7.12 1.32
C PRO A 22 -3.59 8.01 0.56
N MET A 23 -4.79 8.15 1.11
CA MET A 23 -5.80 9.08 0.62
C MET A 23 -5.74 10.33 1.50
N GLY A 24 -5.14 11.40 0.99
CA GLY A 24 -4.96 12.66 1.71
C GLY A 24 -4.26 13.72 0.86
N ARG A 25 -4.10 14.93 1.42
CA ARG A 25 -3.34 16.02 0.77
C ARG A 25 -1.82 15.79 0.83
N ASP A 26 -1.36 15.00 1.81
CA ASP A 26 0.06 14.75 2.05
C ASP A 26 0.59 13.59 1.17
N LYS A 27 0.43 13.69 -0.15
CA LYS A 27 0.90 12.67 -1.13
C LYS A 27 2.42 12.65 -1.31
N GLY A 28 3.16 13.36 -0.45
CA GLY A 28 4.58 13.58 -0.63
C GLY A 28 4.92 14.34 -1.92
N GLY A 29 6.20 14.65 -2.11
CA GLY A 29 6.67 15.30 -3.32
C GLY A 29 6.68 14.35 -4.52
N LYS A 30 7.07 14.86 -5.70
CA LYS A 30 7.18 14.12 -6.97
C LYS A 30 7.98 12.80 -6.89
N MET A 31 8.83 12.64 -5.87
CA MET A 31 9.69 11.47 -5.65
C MET A 31 9.31 10.64 -4.41
N THR A 32 8.19 10.92 -3.75
CA THR A 32 7.73 10.14 -2.60
C THR A 32 6.98 8.90 -3.06
N ALA A 33 7.13 7.79 -2.33
CA ALA A 33 6.41 6.56 -2.61
C ALA A 33 4.89 6.78 -2.45
N ASN A 34 4.13 6.56 -3.52
CA ASN A 34 2.66 6.70 -3.53
C ASN A 34 1.93 5.51 -2.88
N TRP A 35 2.66 4.50 -2.43
CA TRP A 35 2.14 3.26 -1.87
C TRP A 35 2.92 2.94 -0.60
N GLU A 36 2.21 2.67 0.48
CA GLU A 36 2.78 2.29 1.77
C GLU A 36 2.71 0.77 1.92
N GLY A 37 3.77 0.22 2.53
CA GLY A 37 3.88 -1.05 3.28
C GLY A 37 3.39 -2.33 2.58
N PRO A 38 3.96 -3.49 2.88
CA PRO A 38 3.20 -4.73 2.77
C PRO A 38 2.25 -4.83 3.97
N PHE A 39 0.94 -4.74 3.72
CA PHE A 39 -0.10 -5.01 4.71
C PHE A 39 -0.66 -6.40 4.47
N ARG A 40 -0.98 -7.11 5.55
CA ARG A 40 -1.71 -8.37 5.46
C ARG A 40 -3.20 -8.10 5.60
N ILE A 41 -4.03 -8.72 4.78
CA ILE A 41 -5.48 -8.69 4.99
C ILE A 41 -5.79 -9.62 6.16
N HIS A 42 -6.33 -9.05 7.23
CA HIS A 42 -6.81 -9.81 8.38
C HIS A 42 -8.25 -10.26 8.18
N GLU A 43 -9.05 -9.47 7.47
CA GLU A 43 -10.46 -9.81 7.23
C GLU A 43 -10.94 -9.13 5.95
N ALA A 44 -11.75 -9.86 5.17
CA ALA A 44 -12.42 -9.35 3.99
C ALA A 44 -13.93 -9.25 4.27
N PHE A 45 -14.49 -8.05 4.17
CA PHE A 45 -15.91 -7.81 4.37
C PHE A 45 -16.68 -7.92 3.07
N GLU A 46 -17.96 -8.27 3.19
CA GLU A 46 -18.91 -8.16 2.08
C GLU A 46 -19.04 -6.69 1.66
N GLY A 47 -18.96 -6.41 0.35
CA GLY A 47 -18.91 -5.04 -0.18
C GLY A 47 -17.52 -4.50 -0.50
N GLY A 48 -16.45 -5.30 -0.33
CA GLY A 48 -15.10 -4.97 -0.83
C GLY A 48 -14.25 -4.11 0.10
N ALA A 49 -14.64 -3.99 1.37
CA ALA A 49 -13.80 -3.43 2.42
C ALA A 49 -12.87 -4.51 3.00
N TYR A 50 -11.67 -4.11 3.42
CA TYR A 50 -10.67 -5.02 3.98
C TYR A 50 -10.09 -4.44 5.28
N ARG A 51 -9.99 -5.25 6.32
CA ARG A 51 -9.25 -4.92 7.55
C ARG A 51 -7.78 -5.30 7.36
N LEU A 52 -6.89 -4.32 7.47
CA LEU A 52 -5.45 -4.52 7.29
C LEU A 52 -4.74 -4.67 8.63
N GLU A 53 -3.87 -5.67 8.72
CA GLU A 53 -2.94 -5.86 9.83
C GLU A 53 -1.55 -5.36 9.43
N THR A 54 -0.98 -4.48 10.25
CA THR A 54 0.40 -4.01 10.08
C THR A 54 1.30 -4.88 10.94
N ARG A 55 2.05 -5.79 10.31
CA ARG A 55 3.21 -6.38 10.98
C ARG A 55 4.32 -5.34 10.95
N LYS A 56 4.83 -4.92 12.12
CA LYS A 56 6.03 -4.06 12.19
C LYS A 56 7.22 -4.83 11.61
N THR A 57 7.38 -4.79 10.29
CA THR A 57 8.65 -5.10 9.66
C THR A 57 9.60 -4.01 10.12
N LYS A 58 10.56 -4.34 10.99
CA LYS A 58 11.75 -3.51 11.12
C LYS A 58 12.35 -3.48 9.71
N SER A 59 12.14 -2.39 8.97
CA SER A 59 12.91 -2.16 7.77
C SER A 59 14.36 -2.19 8.22
N CYS A 60 15.20 -2.93 7.50
CA CYS A 60 16.63 -2.81 7.65
C CYS A 60 16.94 -1.32 7.52
N ARG A 61 17.37 -0.69 8.62
CA ARG A 61 17.90 0.67 8.60
C ARG A 61 19.07 0.65 7.63
N GLY A 62 18.83 1.09 6.39
CA GLY A 62 19.91 1.36 5.46
C GLY A 62 20.78 2.45 6.07
N HIS A 63 21.99 2.09 6.49
CA HIS A 63 22.98 3.03 6.96
C HIS A 63 23.42 3.94 5.80
N GLY A 64 23.34 5.25 6.03
CA GLY A 64 24.42 6.20 5.74
C GLY A 64 24.53 6.76 4.33
N THR A 65 24.18 8.04 4.17
CA THR A 65 24.95 8.95 3.31
C THR A 65 25.12 10.28 4.03
N SER A 66 26.36 10.58 4.45
CA SER A 66 26.82 11.94 4.73
C SER A 66 27.34 12.54 3.42
N PRO A 67 27.07 13.82 3.10
CA PRO A 67 27.92 14.57 2.18
C PRO A 67 28.82 15.53 2.97
N THR A 68 30.12 15.41 2.68
CA THR A 68 31.13 16.48 2.81
C THR A 68 30.79 17.68 1.95
#